data_AF-A0A2A4XY93-F1
#
_entry.id   AF-A0A2A4XY93-F1
#
_cell.length_a   1.000
_cell.length_b   1.000
_cell.length_c   1.000
_cell.angle_alpha   90.00
_cell.angle_beta   90.00
_cell.angle_gamma   90.00
#
_symmetry.space_group_name_H-M   'P 1'
#
loop_
_entity.id
_entity.type
_entity.pdbx_description
1 polymer ?
#
loop_
_entity_poly.entity_id
_entity_poly.type
_entity_poly.pdbx_seq_one_letter_code
_entity_poly.pdbx_strand_id
1 'polypeptide(L)'
;NNTVFKDVGMPHVLWELQGLQAPVIESIVDINGNTQEHIVGFTLVQKGQMDAQTYDDTVRDLVTFLDYLGEPSKLQRLALGKWVLLFLAGLLVLVILLKKEYWRDIH
;
A
#
# COMPACT_ATOMS: atom_id res chain seq x y z
N ASN A 1 -5.79 -20.58 1.44
CA ASN A 1 -6.09 -19.54 0.43
C ASN A 1 -5.69 -18.19 1.03
N ASN A 2 -5.03 -17.32 0.28
CA ASN A 2 -4.53 -16.04 0.78
C ASN A 2 -5.68 -15.01 0.79
N THR A 3 -5.84 -14.27 1.89
CA THR A 3 -6.93 -13.27 2.05
C THR A 3 -6.66 -11.96 1.33
N VAL A 4 -5.38 -11.63 1.09
CA VAL A 4 -4.97 -10.41 0.37
C VAL A 4 -4.92 -10.66 -1.14
N PHE A 5 -4.53 -11.87 -1.55
CA PHE A 5 -4.50 -12.25 -2.97
C PHE A 5 -5.17 -13.61 -3.16
N LYS A 6 -6.35 -13.60 -3.77
CA LYS A 6 -7.15 -14.80 -3.97
C LYS A 6 -6.53 -15.71 -5.04
N ASP A 7 -6.70 -17.01 -4.88
CA ASP A 7 -6.40 -18.04 -5.90
C ASP A 7 -4.90 -18.20 -6.26
N VAL A 8 -4.01 -17.89 -5.30
CA VAL A 8 -2.59 -18.24 -5.41
C VAL A 8 -2.39 -19.70 -5.00
N GLY A 9 -1.90 -20.53 -5.93
CA GLY A 9 -1.55 -21.94 -5.67
C GLY A 9 -0.23 -22.13 -4.92
N MET A 10 0.46 -21.04 -4.56
CA MET A 10 1.75 -21.06 -3.90
C MET A 10 1.56 -21.05 -2.38
N PRO A 11 2.16 -22.01 -1.64
CA PRO A 11 2.24 -21.92 -0.18
C PRO A 11 2.93 -20.63 0.25
N HIS A 12 2.55 -20.09 1.41
CA HIS A 12 3.21 -18.92 1.97
C HIS A 12 4.71 -19.21 2.18
N VAL A 13 5.61 -18.48 1.50
CA VAL A 13 7.05 -18.81 1.46
C VAL A 13 7.72 -18.72 2.84
N LEU A 14 7.25 -17.82 3.72
CA LEU A 14 7.81 -17.63 5.07
C LEU A 14 7.04 -18.40 6.15
N TRP A 15 6.27 -19.44 5.78
CA TRP A 15 5.40 -20.18 6.70
C TRP A 15 6.16 -20.86 7.85
N GLU A 16 7.42 -21.26 7.64
CA GLU A 16 8.25 -21.83 8.70
C GLU A 16 8.61 -20.80 9.77
N LEU A 17 8.76 -19.52 9.39
CA LEU A 17 9.04 -18.43 10.31
C LEU A 17 7.77 -17.99 11.04
N GLN A 18 6.66 -17.85 10.31
CA GLN A 18 5.37 -17.39 10.85
C GLN A 18 4.65 -18.44 11.71
N GLY A 19 4.77 -19.71 11.32
CA GLY A 19 3.91 -20.80 11.79
C GLY A 19 2.65 -20.97 10.96
N LEU A 20 1.99 -22.11 11.12
CA LEU A 20 0.72 -22.39 10.44
C LEU A 20 -0.42 -21.71 11.18
N GLN A 21 -1.22 -20.96 10.44
CA GLN A 21 -2.40 -20.29 10.94
C GLN A 21 -3.67 -20.84 10.29
N ALA A 22 -4.70 -21.09 11.09
CA ALA A 22 -6.03 -21.46 10.59
C ALA A 22 -6.97 -20.25 10.66
N PRO A 23 -7.79 -20.04 9.62
CA PRO A 23 -8.82 -19.00 9.64
C PRO A 23 -9.90 -19.35 10.67
N VAL A 24 -10.25 -18.37 11.50
CA VAL A 24 -11.47 -18.43 12.33
C VAL A 24 -12.60 -17.88 11.48
N ILE A 25 -13.55 -18.75 11.16
CA ILE A 25 -14.70 -18.44 10.31
C ILE A 25 -15.89 -18.18 11.22
N GLU A 26 -16.45 -16.97 11.17
CA GLU A 26 -17.76 -16.69 11.78
C GLU A 26 -18.80 -16.54 10.66
N SER A 27 -19.97 -17.13 10.88
CA SER A 27 -21.09 -17.07 9.94
C SER A 27 -21.98 -15.89 10.32
N ILE A 28 -21.90 -14.82 9.54
CA ILE A 28 -22.79 -13.66 9.69
C ILE A 28 -23.96 -13.87 8.73
N VAL A 29 -25.16 -13.93 9.27
CA VAL A 29 -26.39 -14.05 8.47
C VAL A 29 -26.81 -12.65 8.06
N ASP A 30 -26.80 -12.38 6.75
CA ASP A 30 -27.31 -11.13 6.19
C ASP A 30 -28.82 -11.00 6.40
N ILE A 31 -29.33 -9.77 6.33
CA ILE A 31 -30.75 -9.42 6.48
C ILE A 31 -31.64 -10.14 5.42
N ASN A 32 -31.01 -10.65 4.35
CA ASN A 32 -31.65 -11.39 3.25
C ASN A 32 -31.56 -12.92 3.38
N GLY A 33 -31.13 -13.46 4.53
CA GLY A 33 -31.08 -14.91 4.79
C GLY A 33 -29.92 -15.67 4.12
N ASN A 34 -28.95 -14.94 3.58
CA ASN A 34 -27.73 -15.53 3.01
C ASN A 34 -26.65 -15.62 4.10
N THR A 35 -26.16 -16.83 4.38
CA THR A 35 -25.02 -17.05 5.27
C THR A 35 -23.75 -16.68 4.53
N GLN A 36 -23.11 -15.57 4.91
CA GLN A 36 -21.77 -15.24 4.41
C GLN A 36 -20.75 -15.66 5.47
N GLU A 37 -19.88 -16.59 5.11
CA GLU A 37 -18.73 -16.97 5.93
C GLU A 37 -17.69 -15.85 5.88
N HIS A 38 -17.51 -15.14 6.99
CA HIS A 38 -16.48 -14.11 7.12
C HIS A 38 -15.31 -14.66 7.94
N ILE A 39 -14.10 -14.49 7.42
CA ILE A 39 -12.87 -14.81 8.16
C ILE A 39 -12.63 -13.65 9.12
N VAL A 40 -12.89 -13.85 10.41
CA VAL A 40 -12.82 -12.78 11.44
C VAL A 40 -11.41 -12.66 12.03
N GLY A 41 -10.59 -13.69 11.86
CA GLY A 41 -9.20 -13.66 12.25
C GLY A 41 -8.47 -14.96 11.94
N PHE A 42 -7.24 -15.04 12.43
CA PHE A 42 -6.39 -16.21 12.30
C PHE A 42 -5.90 -16.66 13.67
N THR A 43 -5.93 -17.97 13.90
CA THR A 43 -5.37 -18.58 15.11
C THR A 43 -4.17 -19.43 14.76
N LEU A 44 -3.14 -19.39 15.61
CA LEU A 44 -1.91 -20.13 15.41
C LEU A 44 -2.17 -21.62 15.72
N VAL A 45 -2.05 -22.47 14.70
CA VAL A 45 -2.20 -23.93 14.80
C VAL A 45 -0.85 -24.57 15.11
N GLN A 46 0.23 -24.05 14.52
CA GLN A 46 1.59 -24.50 14.77
C GLN A 46 2.50 -23.28 14.92
N LYS A 47 3.29 -23.26 16.00
CA LYS A 47 4.25 -22.19 16.26
C LYS A 47 5.38 -22.21 15.21
N GLY A 48 5.65 -21.06 14.61
CA GLY A 48 6.80 -20.86 13.74
C GLY A 48 8.10 -20.67 14.51
N GLN A 49 9.19 -20.42 13.78
CA GLN A 49 10.49 -20.11 14.37
C GLN A 49 10.55 -18.72 15.02
N MET A 50 9.68 -17.80 14.60
CA MET A 50 9.57 -16.45 15.15
C MET A 50 8.27 -16.31 15.96
N ASP A 51 8.27 -15.39 16.93
CA ASP A 51 7.00 -14.90 17.47
C ASP A 51 6.29 -13.99 16.44
N ALA A 52 4.99 -13.77 16.65
CA ALA A 52 4.18 -13.01 15.70
C ALA A 52 4.68 -11.56 15.51
N GLN A 53 5.16 -10.93 16.57
CA GLN A 53 5.58 -9.53 16.53
C GLN A 53 6.91 -9.37 15.77
N THR A 54 7.88 -10.23 16.06
CA THR A 54 9.17 -10.33 15.39
C THR A 54 8.99 -10.68 13.91
N TYR A 55 8.03 -11.56 13.58
CA TYR A 55 7.69 -11.86 12.20
C TYR A 55 7.14 -10.63 11.48
N ASP A 56 6.19 -9.90 12.08
CA ASP A 56 5.61 -8.69 11.51
C ASP A 56 6.66 -7.59 11.28
N ASP A 57 7.58 -7.41 12.22
CA ASP A 57 8.69 -6.47 12.10
C ASP A 57 9.65 -6.89 10.98
N THR A 58 9.98 -8.18 10.87
CA THR A 58 10.83 -8.72 9.81
C THR A 58 10.20 -8.53 8.42
N VAL A 59 8.90 -8.80 8.28
CA VAL A 59 8.18 -8.59 7.01
C VAL A 59 8.12 -7.11 6.66
N ARG A 60 7.89 -6.24 7.65
CA ARG A 60 7.89 -4.78 7.46
C ARG A 60 9.24 -4.28 6.95
N ASP A 61 10.32 -4.74 7.54
CA ASP A 61 11.67 -4.35 7.14
C ASP A 61 12.01 -4.86 5.74
N LEU A 62 11.63 -6.10 5.43
CA LEU A 62 11.82 -6.68 4.10
C LEU A 62 11.04 -5.91 3.01
N VAL A 63 9.77 -5.57 3.26
CA VAL A 63 8.97 -4.77 2.34
C VAL A 63 9.56 -3.37 2.18
N THR A 64 10.02 -2.77 3.28
CA THR A 64 10.67 -1.44 3.26
C THR A 64 11.96 -1.48 2.43
N PHE A 65 12.76 -2.53 2.58
CA PHE A 65 13.97 -2.74 1.79
C PHE A 65 13.66 -2.94 0.30
N LEU A 66 12.63 -3.72 -0.03
CA LEU A 66 12.20 -3.93 -1.42
C LEU A 66 11.65 -2.64 -2.06
N ASP A 67 10.89 -1.82 -1.32
CA ASP A 67 10.43 -0.50 -1.78
C ASP A 67 11.63 0.42 -2.08
N TYR A 68 12.64 0.42 -1.20
CA TYR A 68 13.86 1.19 -1.43
C TYR A 68 14.63 0.74 -2.67
N LEU A 69 14.78 -0.58 -2.89
CA LEU A 69 15.42 -1.11 -4.10
C LEU A 69 14.61 -0.83 -5.36
N GLY A 70 13.29 -0.87 -5.28
CA GLY A 70 12.39 -0.56 -6.39
C GLY A 70 12.42 0.93 -6.78
N GLU A 71 12.66 1.83 -5.82
CA GLU A 71 12.73 3.27 -6.05
C GLU A 71 13.91 3.93 -5.31
N PRO A 72 15.18 3.69 -5.71
CA PRO A 72 16.34 4.24 -5.00
C PRO A 72 16.41 5.78 -5.02
N SER A 73 15.77 6.42 -6.01
CA SER A 73 15.72 7.88 -6.15
C SER A 73 14.48 8.54 -5.54
N LYS A 74 13.65 7.81 -4.78
CA LYS A 74 12.38 8.30 -4.20
C LYS A 74 12.55 9.59 -3.39
N LEU A 75 13.56 9.63 -2.51
CA LEU A 75 13.86 10.80 -1.68
C LEU A 75 14.27 12.02 -2.52
N GLN A 76 15.10 11.81 -3.53
CA GLN A 76 15.56 12.88 -4.42
C GLN A 76 14.41 13.44 -5.26
N ARG A 77 13.55 12.57 -5.80
CA ARG A 77 12.36 12.94 -6.58
C ARG A 77 11.38 13.79 -5.77
N LEU A 78 11.12 13.40 -4.51
CA LEU A 78 10.22 14.13 -3.62
C LEU A 78 10.80 15.49 -3.19
N ALA A 79 12.10 15.56 -2.92
CA ALA A 79 12.78 16.81 -2.60
C ALA A 79 12.71 17.80 -3.77
N LEU A 80 13.02 17.33 -4.99
CA LEU A 80 13.00 18.15 -6.20
C LEU A 80 11.57 18.55 -6.60
N GLY A 81 10.59 17.65 -6.43
CA GLY A 81 9.18 17.89 -6.77
C GLY A 81 8.59 19.11 -6.07
N LYS A 82 8.94 19.36 -4.80
CA LYS A 82 8.48 20.57 -4.07
C LYS A 82 8.93 21.86 -4.75
N TRP A 83 10.18 21.91 -5.19
CA TRP A 83 10.75 23.07 -5.87
C TRP A 83 10.19 23.25 -7.28
N VAL A 84 9.99 22.16 -8.02
CA VAL A 84 9.36 22.19 -9.34
C VAL A 84 7.92 22.70 -9.26
N LEU A 85 7.13 22.22 -8.29
CA LEU A 85 5.76 22.70 -8.09
C LEU A 85 5.72 24.19 -7.72
N LEU A 86 6.62 24.65 -6.86
CA LEU A 86 6.73 26.06 -6.49
C LEU A 86 7.10 26.92 -7.71
N PHE A 87 8.08 26.48 -8.50
CA PHE A 87 8.47 27.15 -9.74
C PHE A 87 7.30 27.23 -10.73
N LEU A 88 6.60 26.12 -10.96
CA LEU A 88 5.45 26.08 -11.86
C LEU A 88 4.30 26.98 -11.37
N ALA A 89 4.05 27.03 -10.07
CA ALA A 89 3.05 27.94 -9.50
C ALA A 89 3.42 29.41 -9.73
N GLY A 90 4.68 29.80 -9.52
CA GLY A 90 5.16 31.15 -9.83
C GLY A 90 5.08 31.48 -11.32
N LEU A 91 5.52 30.55 -12.17
CA LEU A 91 5.45 30.69 -13.61
C LEU A 91 4.00 30.80 -14.11
N LEU A 92 3.07 30.05 -13.52
CA LEU A 92 1.64 30.13 -13.83
C LEU A 92 1.11 31.55 -13.64
N VAL A 93 1.49 32.23 -12.54
CA VAL A 93 1.08 33.63 -12.29
C VAL A 93 1.59 34.55 -13.41
N LEU A 94 2.87 34.42 -13.79
CA LEU A 94 3.44 35.22 -14.88
C LEU A 94 2.76 34.95 -16.22
N VAL A 95 2.48 33.68 -16.53
CA VAL A 95 1.77 33.28 -17.75
C VAL A 95 0.33 33.81 -17.77
N ILE A 96 -0.37 33.83 -16.63
CA ILE A 96 -1.71 34.42 -16.54
C ILE A 96 -1.67 35.93 -16.78
N LEU A 97 -0.70 36.64 -16.21
CA LEU A 97 -0.51 38.07 -16.45
C LEU A 97 -0.17 38.35 -17.92
N LEU A 98 0.74 37.56 -18.51
CA LEU A 98 1.11 37.67 -19.92
C LEU A 98 -0.09 37.40 -20.83
N LYS A 99 -0.87 36.35 -20.56
CA LYS A 99 -2.11 36.04 -21.28
C LYS A 99 -3.06 37.23 -21.21
N LYS A 100 -3.26 37.82 -20.03
CA LYS A 100 -4.16 38.96 -19.84
C LYS A 100 -3.74 40.15 -20.71
N GLU A 101 -2.44 40.46 -20.77
CA GLU A 101 -1.92 41.55 -21.59
C GLU A 101 -2.07 41.25 -23.09
N TYR A 102 -1.70 40.05 -23.53
CA TYR A 102 -1.77 39.66 -24.94
C TYR A 102 -3.20 39.67 -25.50
N TRP A 103 -4.18 39.34 -24.65
CA TRP A 103 -5.61 39.33 -25.03
C TRP A 103 -6.29 40.69 -24.90
N ARG A 104 -5.61 41.69 -24.35
CA ARG A 104 -6.15 43.06 -24.21
C ARG A 104 -6.34 43.73 -25.57
N ASP A 105 -5.42 43.49 -26.51
CA ASP A 105 -5.41 44.15 -27.81
C ASP A 105 -6.25 43.41 -28.87
N ILE A 106 -6.90 42.30 -28.49
CA ILE A 106 -7.75 41.46 -29.37
C ILE A 106 -9.25 41.66 -29.06
N HIS A 107 -9.61 42.74 -28.35
CA HIS A 107 -11.00 43.17 -28.14
C HIS A 107 -11.31 44.46 -28.91
#